data_AF-A0A3N5VDM2-F1
#
_entry.id   AF-A0A3N5VDM2-F1
#
_cell.length_a   1.000
_cell.length_b   1.000
_cell.length_c   1.000
_cell.angle_alpha   90.00
_cell.angle_beta   90.00
_cell.angle_gamma   90.00
#
_symmetry.space_group_name_H-M   'P 1'
#
loop_
_entity.id
_entity.type
_entity.pdbx_description
1 polymer ?
#
loop_
_entity_poly.entity_id
_entity_poly.type
_entity_poly.pdbx_seq_one_letter_code
_entity_poly.pdbx_strand_id
1 'polypeptide(L)'
;MRIPIPVALLLYLCVIGGVWWAGTRDHDFLTPPSESGLAVIREKVSSTLPPADHPDEVVSEAPAPAENAPTPPPVKAPAASAPADSQNPPDLAEYRDLARKDPAALIELAHQLETQGEFQRALLAWERIVDSAAADESQTRTAVNAIKRLRPTLPPWNADSAAALAIILHAGTGKTTAAVLTPVLEQVARELEQASSGILRISASVASGHDIPEAMGPAPIALWLAGSGGQAPSTEVIAFTSGPPGSLHAEVLKTTSQLLRGYLKRAATLTIPEAAEEEEAAPLEIMQSHITRLAWLELGSRLNAPPAQKQ
;
A
#
# COMPACT_ATOMS: atom_id res chain seq x y z
N MET A 1 22.92 12.18 39.83
CA MET A 1 22.06 13.39 39.73
C MET A 1 20.91 13.08 38.77
N ARG A 2 19.65 13.30 39.16
CA ARG A 2 18.48 13.15 38.27
C ARG A 2 18.11 14.55 37.76
N ILE A 3 18.01 14.71 36.44
CA ILE A 3 17.56 15.97 35.83
C ILE A 3 16.03 16.02 35.99
N PRO A 4 15.47 17.11 36.54
CA PRO A 4 14.02 17.25 36.65
C PRO A 4 13.37 17.22 35.26
N ILE A 5 12.29 16.46 35.10
CA ILE A 5 11.51 16.34 33.86
C ILE A 5 11.17 17.69 33.22
N PRO A 6 10.73 18.74 33.95
CA PRO A 6 10.44 20.04 33.32
C PRO A 6 11.68 20.68 32.68
N VAL A 7 12.88 20.46 33.23
CA VAL A 7 14.14 20.95 32.66
C VAL A 7 14.48 20.21 31.38
N ALA A 8 14.26 18.89 31.34
CA ALA A 8 14.47 18.09 30.12
C ALA A 8 13.54 18.49 28.98
N LEU A 9 12.25 18.73 29.26
CA LEU A 9 11.28 19.20 28.27
C LEU A 9 11.65 20.57 27.70
N LEU A 10 12.07 21.50 28.57
CA LEU A 10 12.45 22.85 28.14
C LEU A 10 13.70 22.81 27.24
N LEU A 11 14.70 22.00 27.60
CA LEU A 11 15.88 21.80 26.76
C LEU A 11 15.54 21.16 25.40
N TYR A 12 14.63 20.17 25.38
CA TYR A 12 14.19 19.53 24.15
C TYR A 12 13.51 20.53 23.20
N LEU A 13 12.59 21.35 23.72
CA LEU A 13 11.93 22.41 22.94
C LEU A 13 12.91 23.47 22.45
N CYS A 14 13.92 23.83 23.26
CA CYS A 14 14.97 24.76 22.83
C CYS A 14 15.81 24.21 21.68
N VAL A 15 16.11 22.90 21.67
CA VAL A 15 16.87 22.28 20.58
C VAL A 15 16.05 22.26 19.30
N ILE A 16 14.78 21.82 19.35
CA ILE A 16 13.91 21.81 18.17
C ILE A 16 13.70 23.23 17.63
N GLY A 17 13.34 24.16 18.51
CA GLY A 17 13.12 25.56 18.14
C GLY A 17 14.38 26.21 17.59
N GLY A 18 15.55 25.91 18.17
CA GLY A 18 16.84 26.42 17.71
C GLY A 18 17.25 25.88 16.34
N VAL A 19 17.08 24.57 16.09
CA VAL A 19 17.38 23.95 14.78
C VAL A 19 16.42 24.47 13.72
N TRP A 20 15.12 24.55 14.04
CA TRP A 20 14.12 25.09 13.12
C TRP A 20 14.41 26.56 12.79
N TRP A 21 14.61 27.40 13.81
CA TRP A 21 14.94 28.82 13.63
C TRP A 21 16.23 29.02 12.82
N ALA A 22 17.30 28.28 13.12
CA ALA A 22 18.54 28.37 12.37
C ALA A 22 18.34 27.99 10.89
N GLY A 23 17.47 27.03 10.61
CA GLY A 23 17.16 26.58 9.25
C GLY A 23 16.20 27.51 8.49
N THR A 24 15.36 28.29 9.17
CA THR A 24 14.29 29.09 8.53
C THR A 24 14.48 30.60 8.62
N ARG A 25 15.36 31.10 9.50
CA ARG A 25 15.50 32.54 9.75
C ARG A 25 15.88 33.39 8.54
N ASP A 26 16.55 32.80 7.56
CA ASP A 26 17.00 33.51 6.35
C ASP A 26 16.06 33.27 5.14
N HIS A 27 14.95 32.54 5.34
CA HIS A 27 13.96 32.28 4.30
C HIS A 27 12.76 33.21 4.44
N ASP A 28 12.51 33.99 3.40
CA ASP A 28 11.28 34.77 3.27
C ASP A 28 10.20 33.90 2.63
N PHE A 29 9.19 33.54 3.42
CA PHE A 29 8.06 32.71 2.99
C PHE A 29 6.80 33.52 2.67
N LEU A 30 6.83 34.83 2.93
CA LEU A 30 5.65 35.69 2.87
C LEU A 30 5.71 36.69 1.72
N THR A 31 6.89 36.97 1.18
CA THR A 31 7.00 37.74 -0.06
C THR A 31 7.00 36.83 -1.29
N PRO A 32 6.14 37.10 -2.29
CA PRO A 32 6.26 36.44 -3.59
C PRO A 32 7.60 36.81 -4.23
N PRO A 33 8.29 35.88 -4.90
CA PRO A 33 9.60 36.13 -5.48
C PRO A 33 9.53 37.28 -6.50
N SER A 34 10.45 38.24 -6.38
CA SER A 34 10.57 39.36 -7.32
C SER A 34 10.91 38.87 -8.73
N GLU A 35 10.50 39.60 -9.76
CA GLU A 35 10.74 39.24 -11.17
C GLU A 35 12.24 39.02 -11.47
N SER A 36 13.13 39.72 -10.76
CA SER A 36 14.58 39.52 -10.85
C SER A 36 15.05 38.17 -10.30
N GLY A 37 14.42 37.64 -9.25
CA GLY A 37 14.71 36.31 -8.70
C GLY A 37 14.25 35.18 -9.62
N LEU A 38 13.10 35.36 -10.28
CA LEU A 38 12.60 34.43 -11.28
C LEU A 38 13.49 34.40 -12.54
N ALA A 39 14.08 35.53 -12.93
CA ALA A 39 15.02 35.58 -14.05
C ALA A 39 16.29 34.75 -13.76
N VAL A 40 16.84 34.84 -12.55
CA VAL A 40 18.02 34.05 -12.13
C VAL A 40 17.70 32.55 -12.07
N ILE A 41 16.51 32.17 -11.59
CA ILE A 41 16.06 30.78 -11.58
C ILE A 41 15.86 30.28 -13.02
N ARG A 42 15.28 31.10 -13.90
CA ARG A 42 15.09 30.76 -15.31
C ARG A 42 16.42 30.58 -16.03
N GLU A 43 17.42 31.43 -15.76
CA GLU A 43 18.78 31.33 -16.30
C GLU A 43 19.52 30.08 -15.79
N LYS A 44 19.34 29.72 -14.52
CA LYS A 44 19.90 28.50 -13.93
C LYS A 44 19.24 27.24 -14.51
N VAL A 45 17.93 27.28 -14.76
CA VAL A 45 17.20 26.19 -15.42
C VAL A 45 17.59 26.07 -16.89
N SER A 46 17.74 27.18 -17.62
CA SER A 46 18.15 27.17 -19.03
C SER A 46 19.61 26.77 -19.26
N SER A 47 20.48 26.91 -18.26
CA SER A 47 21.88 26.44 -18.34
C SER A 47 22.06 24.97 -17.95
N THR A 48 21.06 24.35 -17.33
CA THR A 48 21.10 22.93 -16.92
C THR A 48 20.32 22.01 -17.86
N LEU A 49 19.46 22.58 -18.71
CA LEU A 49 18.73 21.86 -19.75
C LEU A 49 19.51 21.96 -21.07
N PRO A 50 19.66 20.87 -21.85
CA PRO A 50 20.19 20.98 -23.20
C PRO A 50 19.29 21.92 -24.03
N PRO A 51 19.86 22.78 -24.89
CA PRO A 51 19.07 23.68 -25.72
C PRO A 51 18.06 22.87 -26.55
N ALA A 52 16.78 23.21 -26.45
CA ALA A 52 15.84 22.82 -27.48
C ALA A 52 16.20 23.61 -28.73
N ASP A 53 16.69 22.92 -29.76
CA ASP A 53 16.84 23.52 -31.08
C ASP A 53 15.44 23.88 -31.60
N HIS A 54 15.18 25.20 -31.60
CA HIS A 54 14.09 25.93 -32.26
C HIS A 54 12.72 26.02 -31.54
N PRO A 55 12.44 27.12 -30.81
CA PRO A 55 11.12 27.70 -30.81
C PRO A 55 10.97 28.56 -32.08
N ASP A 56 9.82 28.46 -32.74
CA ASP A 56 9.45 29.21 -33.96
C ASP A 56 9.92 28.60 -35.29
N GLU A 57 9.25 27.54 -35.75
CA GLU A 57 9.08 27.36 -37.19
C GLU A 57 7.64 26.92 -37.52
N VAL A 58 6.90 27.90 -38.04
CA VAL A 58 5.62 27.75 -38.72
C VAL A 58 5.84 26.92 -39.99
N VAL A 59 4.93 25.98 -40.25
CA VAL A 59 4.80 25.16 -41.46
C VAL A 59 5.34 25.87 -42.71
N SER A 60 6.43 25.38 -43.30
CA SER A 60 6.74 25.62 -44.71
C SER A 60 7.73 24.58 -45.27
N GLU A 61 7.21 23.87 -46.27
CA GLU A 61 7.82 23.10 -47.37
C GLU A 61 9.34 22.75 -47.36
N ALA A 62 9.63 21.45 -47.50
CA ALA A 62 10.98 20.88 -47.58
C ALA A 62 11.67 21.10 -48.95
N PRO A 63 12.99 21.34 -48.95
CA PRO A 63 13.89 20.84 -49.98
C PRO A 63 14.89 19.79 -49.44
N ALA A 64 15.33 18.94 -50.36
CA ALA A 64 16.02 17.65 -50.18
C ALA A 64 17.39 17.70 -49.44
N PRO A 65 17.88 16.53 -48.96
CA PRO A 65 18.95 16.43 -47.96
C PRO A 65 20.36 16.50 -48.58
N ALA A 66 21.26 17.24 -47.92
CA ALA A 66 22.69 17.16 -48.17
C ALA A 66 23.34 16.18 -47.18
N GLU A 67 24.13 15.30 -47.78
CA GLU A 67 24.81 14.12 -47.27
C GLU A 67 26.01 14.44 -46.36
N ASN A 68 26.26 13.57 -45.39
CA ASN A 68 27.55 13.27 -44.74
C ASN A 68 28.08 14.18 -43.61
N ALA A 69 27.88 13.72 -42.36
CA ALA A 69 28.89 13.83 -41.29
C ALA A 69 28.83 12.59 -40.36
N PRO A 70 29.97 11.94 -40.03
CA PRO A 70 30.00 10.66 -39.31
C PRO A 70 29.84 10.83 -37.78
N THR A 71 28.97 10.02 -37.18
CA THR A 71 28.74 9.93 -35.73
C THR A 71 29.80 9.06 -35.05
N PRO A 72 30.43 9.47 -33.93
CA PRO A 72 31.17 8.54 -33.07
C PRO A 72 30.20 7.67 -32.24
N PRO A 73 30.56 6.42 -31.88
CA PRO A 73 29.61 5.43 -31.38
C PRO A 73 29.13 5.77 -29.96
N PRO A 74 27.83 5.62 -29.65
CA PRO A 74 27.32 5.79 -28.29
C PRO A 74 27.73 4.60 -27.40
N VAL A 75 28.28 4.91 -26.23
CA VAL A 75 28.49 3.96 -25.13
C VAL A 75 27.12 3.53 -24.61
N LYS A 76 26.80 2.24 -24.73
CA LYS A 76 25.58 1.61 -24.17
C LYS A 76 25.61 1.67 -22.64
N ALA A 77 24.72 2.44 -22.02
CA ALA A 77 24.21 2.10 -20.69
C ALA A 77 23.42 0.77 -20.81
N PRO A 78 23.51 -0.16 -19.85
CA PRO A 78 22.71 -1.37 -19.89
C PRO A 78 21.24 -0.96 -19.73
N ALA A 79 20.49 -1.06 -20.82
CA ALA A 79 19.05 -0.99 -20.77
C ALA A 79 18.57 -2.18 -19.91
N ALA A 80 18.06 -1.89 -18.72
CA ALA A 80 16.98 -2.70 -18.19
C ALA A 80 15.86 -2.61 -19.23
N SER A 81 15.77 -3.65 -20.07
CA SER A 81 14.80 -3.72 -21.14
C SER A 81 13.41 -3.59 -20.52
N ALA A 82 12.73 -2.48 -20.81
CA ALA A 82 11.30 -2.40 -20.58
C ALA A 82 10.63 -3.62 -21.25
N PRO A 83 9.68 -4.30 -20.59
CA PRO A 83 9.02 -5.46 -21.19
C PRO A 83 8.32 -5.03 -22.47
N ALA A 84 8.50 -5.82 -23.53
CA ALA A 84 8.13 -5.51 -24.91
C ALA A 84 6.61 -5.51 -25.22
N ASP A 85 5.73 -5.29 -24.24
CA ASP A 85 4.28 -5.36 -24.45
C ASP A 85 3.49 -4.44 -23.49
N SER A 86 3.70 -3.13 -23.62
CA SER A 86 2.93 -2.12 -22.86
C SER A 86 1.47 -1.98 -23.29
N GLN A 87 1.08 -2.57 -24.44
CA GLN A 87 -0.28 -2.44 -24.97
C GLN A 87 -1.31 -3.39 -24.34
N ASN A 88 -0.87 -4.48 -23.70
CA ASN A 88 -1.76 -5.41 -23.01
C ASN A 88 -1.95 -5.00 -21.54
N PRO A 89 -3.15 -5.23 -20.96
CA PRO A 89 -3.34 -5.06 -19.53
C PRO A 89 -2.42 -6.03 -18.76
N PRO A 90 -1.73 -5.58 -17.69
CA PRO A 90 -0.83 -6.44 -16.94
C PRO A 90 -1.60 -7.51 -16.16
N ASP A 91 -1.00 -8.70 -16.01
CA ASP A 91 -1.52 -9.70 -15.09
C ASP A 91 -1.18 -9.35 -13.63
N LEU A 92 -1.97 -9.87 -12.67
CA LEU A 92 -1.71 -9.59 -11.26
C LEU A 92 -0.39 -10.21 -10.78
N ALA A 93 0.08 -11.30 -11.38
CA ALA A 93 1.34 -11.97 -11.04
C ALA A 93 2.56 -11.43 -11.81
N GLU A 94 2.38 -10.38 -12.64
CA GLU A 94 3.45 -9.76 -13.42
C GLU A 94 4.66 -9.41 -12.53
N TYR A 95 5.87 -9.52 -13.11
CA TYR A 95 7.16 -9.26 -12.46
C TYR A 95 7.55 -10.19 -11.30
N ARG A 96 6.75 -11.20 -10.93
CA ARG A 96 7.08 -12.12 -9.83
C ARG A 96 8.41 -12.85 -10.05
N ASP A 97 8.71 -13.24 -11.29
CA ASP A 97 9.96 -13.93 -11.61
C ASP A 97 11.18 -13.00 -11.52
N LEU A 98 11.00 -11.72 -11.86
CA LEU A 98 12.04 -10.70 -11.68
C LEU A 98 12.27 -10.43 -10.19
N ALA A 99 11.20 -10.31 -9.40
CA ALA A 99 11.26 -10.12 -7.96
C ALA A 99 12.11 -11.17 -7.24
N ARG A 100 11.96 -12.44 -7.64
CA ARG A 100 12.69 -13.57 -7.07
C ARG A 100 14.17 -13.61 -7.47
N LYS A 101 14.52 -13.01 -8.61
CA LYS A 101 15.88 -13.03 -9.17
C LYS A 101 16.70 -11.82 -8.75
N ASP A 102 16.12 -10.64 -8.88
CA ASP A 102 16.81 -9.37 -8.69
C ASP A 102 15.84 -8.28 -8.17
N PRO A 103 15.72 -8.15 -6.83
CA PRO A 103 14.90 -7.11 -6.21
C PRO A 103 15.36 -5.68 -6.56
N ALA A 104 16.65 -5.46 -6.80
CA ALA A 104 17.18 -4.14 -7.12
C ALA A 104 16.78 -3.72 -8.54
N ALA A 105 16.92 -4.62 -9.53
CA ALA A 105 16.42 -4.37 -10.87
C ALA A 105 14.90 -4.14 -10.90
N LEU A 106 14.15 -4.80 -10.02
CA LEU A 106 12.71 -4.56 -9.90
C LEU A 106 12.38 -3.16 -9.35
N ILE A 107 13.16 -2.64 -8.41
CA ILE A 107 13.03 -1.25 -7.91
C ILE A 107 13.31 -0.25 -9.03
N GLU A 108 14.38 -0.47 -9.80
CA GLU A 108 14.71 0.39 -10.94
C GLU A 108 13.59 0.39 -11.99
N LEU A 109 13.06 -0.79 -12.32
CA LEU A 109 11.91 -0.94 -13.20
C LEU A 109 10.68 -0.19 -12.66
N ALA A 110 10.39 -0.31 -11.37
CA ALA A 110 9.24 0.37 -10.75
C ALA A 110 9.36 1.88 -10.90
N HIS A 111 10.53 2.46 -10.63
CA HIS A 111 10.79 3.88 -10.86
C HIS A 111 10.67 4.28 -12.33
N GLN A 112 11.20 3.48 -13.24
CA GLN A 112 11.08 3.74 -14.68
C GLN A 112 9.61 3.74 -15.14
N LEU A 113 8.79 2.81 -14.65
CA LEU A 113 7.37 2.77 -14.96
C LEU A 113 6.64 4.00 -14.43
N GLU A 114 7.00 4.50 -13.24
CA GLU A 114 6.43 5.76 -12.73
C GLU A 114 6.79 6.97 -13.59
N THR A 115 8.04 7.09 -14.05
CA THR A 115 8.45 8.21 -14.90
C THR A 115 7.80 8.18 -16.27
N GLN A 116 7.42 6.99 -16.74
CA GLN A 116 6.66 6.77 -17.98
C GLN A 116 5.15 6.98 -17.80
N GLY A 117 4.64 7.18 -16.58
CA GLY A 117 3.21 7.30 -16.29
C GLY A 117 2.46 5.97 -16.24
N GLU A 118 3.17 4.84 -16.25
CA GLU A 118 2.62 3.47 -16.19
C GLU A 118 2.32 3.06 -14.73
N PHE A 119 1.54 3.88 -14.03
CA PHE A 119 1.36 3.79 -12.58
C PHE A 119 0.78 2.45 -12.09
N GLN A 120 -0.10 1.81 -12.86
CA GLN A 120 -0.66 0.50 -12.49
C GLN A 120 0.42 -0.60 -12.53
N ARG A 121 1.32 -0.57 -13.52
CA ARG A 121 2.45 -1.48 -13.64
C ARG A 121 3.52 -1.18 -12.60
N ALA A 122 3.79 0.10 -12.35
CA ALA A 122 4.67 0.51 -11.26
C ALA A 122 4.18 -0.01 -9.91
N LEU A 123 2.88 0.11 -9.61
CA LEU A 123 2.30 -0.42 -8.38
C LEU A 123 2.48 -1.94 -8.28
N LEU A 124 2.31 -2.70 -9.36
CA LEU A 124 2.57 -4.15 -9.35
C LEU A 124 4.03 -4.47 -9.03
N ALA A 125 4.98 -3.73 -9.62
CA ALA A 125 6.40 -3.91 -9.33
C ALA A 125 6.73 -3.63 -7.85
N TRP A 126 6.14 -2.58 -7.27
CA TRP A 126 6.27 -2.28 -5.83
C TRP A 126 5.65 -3.37 -4.95
N GLU A 127 4.46 -3.86 -5.29
CA GLU A 127 3.82 -4.97 -4.59
C GLU A 127 4.66 -6.25 -4.65
N ARG A 128 5.34 -6.50 -5.77
CA ARG A 128 6.24 -7.65 -5.92
C ARG A 128 7.48 -7.60 -5.04
N ILE A 129 8.00 -6.40 -4.75
CA ILE A 129 9.08 -6.22 -3.77
C ILE A 129 8.59 -6.62 -2.37
N VAL A 130 7.32 -6.33 -2.05
CA VAL A 130 6.72 -6.65 -0.76
C VAL A 130 6.43 -8.14 -0.60
N ASP A 131 5.87 -8.79 -1.63
CA ASP A 131 5.29 -10.14 -1.45
C ASP A 131 6.07 -11.30 -2.07
N SER A 132 7.04 -11.02 -2.94
CA SER A 132 7.69 -12.06 -3.77
C SER A 132 9.21 -11.97 -3.80
N ALA A 133 9.78 -10.81 -3.47
CA ALA A 133 11.21 -10.59 -3.44
C ALA A 133 11.83 -11.01 -2.10
N ALA A 134 13.11 -11.39 -2.14
CA ALA A 134 13.96 -11.48 -0.95
C ALA A 134 14.54 -10.08 -0.63
N ALA A 135 13.65 -9.11 -0.43
CA ALA A 135 14.01 -7.72 -0.18
C ALA A 135 14.50 -7.51 1.25
N ASP A 136 15.46 -6.60 1.43
CA ASP A 136 15.84 -6.13 2.76
C ASP A 136 14.83 -5.10 3.32
N GLU A 137 14.98 -4.74 4.60
CA GLU A 137 14.06 -3.81 5.27
C GLU A 137 13.98 -2.44 4.60
N SER A 138 15.10 -1.93 4.05
CA SER A 138 15.13 -0.63 3.36
C SER A 138 14.38 -0.69 2.03
N GLN A 139 14.56 -1.77 1.28
CA GLN A 139 13.86 -2.04 0.03
C GLN A 139 12.34 -2.21 0.28
N THR A 140 11.97 -3.00 1.29
CA THR A 140 10.56 -3.15 1.69
C THR A 140 9.94 -1.82 2.08
N ARG A 141 10.64 -1.01 2.87
CA ARG A 141 10.16 0.33 3.29
C ARG A 141 9.96 1.27 2.11
N THR A 142 10.90 1.27 1.16
CA THR A 142 10.78 2.03 -0.09
C THR A 142 9.53 1.61 -0.86
N ALA A 143 9.30 0.31 -1.01
CA ALA A 143 8.13 -0.22 -1.71
C ALA A 143 6.81 0.11 -1.00
N VAL A 144 6.74 -0.07 0.32
CA VAL A 144 5.56 0.28 1.14
C VAL A 144 5.21 1.76 0.99
N ASN A 145 6.20 2.66 1.04
CA ASN A 145 5.96 4.09 0.84
C ASN A 145 5.46 4.42 -0.57
N ALA A 146 6.00 3.76 -1.60
CA ALA A 146 5.50 3.90 -2.96
C ALA A 146 4.05 3.39 -3.09
N ILE A 147 3.71 2.25 -2.49
CA ILE A 147 2.34 1.71 -2.46
C ILE A 147 1.38 2.69 -1.78
N LYS A 148 1.74 3.25 -0.62
CA LYS A 148 0.92 4.26 0.09
C LYS A 148 0.65 5.49 -0.78
N ARG A 149 1.62 5.93 -1.59
CA ARG A 149 1.47 7.07 -2.50
C ARG A 149 0.63 6.73 -3.75
N LEU A 150 0.86 5.57 -4.36
CA LEU A 150 0.28 5.22 -5.66
C LEU A 150 -1.11 4.58 -5.56
N ARG A 151 -1.35 3.71 -4.57
CA ARG A 151 -2.59 2.94 -4.51
C ARG A 151 -3.85 3.83 -4.41
N PRO A 152 -3.88 4.93 -3.63
CA PRO A 152 -5.07 5.79 -3.55
C PRO A 152 -5.37 6.58 -4.82
N THR A 153 -4.40 6.73 -5.74
CA THR A 153 -4.58 7.50 -6.98
C THR A 153 -5.06 6.65 -8.15
N LEU A 154 -5.12 5.34 -7.97
CA LEU A 154 -5.50 4.38 -8.99
C LEU A 154 -6.92 3.85 -8.76
N PRO A 155 -7.65 3.51 -9.84
CA PRO A 155 -8.92 2.81 -9.70
C PRO A 155 -8.71 1.41 -9.06
N PRO A 156 -9.78 0.80 -8.52
CA PRO A 156 -9.75 -0.60 -8.11
C PRO A 156 -9.25 -1.50 -9.25
N TRP A 157 -8.47 -2.52 -8.91
CA TRP A 157 -7.96 -3.48 -9.89
C TRP A 157 -9.08 -4.16 -10.68
N ASN A 158 -10.13 -4.59 -9.97
CA ASN A 158 -11.36 -5.07 -10.59
C ASN A 158 -12.48 -4.06 -10.33
N ALA A 159 -13.00 -3.45 -11.41
CA ALA A 159 -14.20 -2.61 -11.32
C ALA A 159 -15.50 -3.43 -11.29
N ASP A 160 -15.47 -4.68 -11.79
CA ASP A 160 -16.62 -5.58 -11.77
C ASP A 160 -16.68 -6.39 -10.46
N SER A 161 -17.65 -6.05 -9.61
CA SER A 161 -17.92 -6.76 -8.35
C SER A 161 -18.31 -8.23 -8.52
N ALA A 162 -18.74 -8.66 -9.71
CA ALA A 162 -19.08 -10.06 -9.99
C ALA A 162 -17.82 -10.93 -10.18
N ALA A 163 -16.70 -10.33 -10.58
CA ALA A 163 -15.41 -11.02 -10.71
C ALA A 163 -14.67 -11.16 -9.36
N ALA A 164 -15.12 -10.45 -8.32
CA ALA A 164 -14.51 -10.48 -7.00
C ALA A 164 -14.82 -11.78 -6.24
N LEU A 165 -13.84 -12.30 -5.51
CA LEU A 165 -14.01 -13.51 -4.70
C LEU A 165 -14.81 -13.18 -3.43
N ALA A 166 -15.97 -13.82 -3.30
CA ALA A 166 -16.84 -13.59 -2.16
C ALA A 166 -16.32 -14.29 -0.89
N ILE A 167 -16.14 -13.51 0.17
CA ILE A 167 -15.80 -13.99 1.52
C ILE A 167 -16.68 -13.30 2.56
N ILE A 168 -16.72 -13.86 3.76
CA ILE A 168 -17.55 -13.36 4.86
C ILE A 168 -16.64 -13.11 6.06
N LEU A 169 -16.70 -11.89 6.59
CA LEU A 169 -16.17 -11.53 7.90
C LEU A 169 -17.22 -11.88 8.96
N HIS A 170 -16.93 -12.90 9.74
CA HIS A 170 -17.82 -13.38 10.78
C HIS A 170 -17.43 -12.85 12.15
N ALA A 171 -18.45 -12.60 12.97
CA ALA A 171 -18.30 -12.40 14.40
C ALA A 171 -19.29 -13.25 15.20
N GLY A 172 -18.87 -13.73 16.37
CA GLY A 172 -19.74 -14.39 17.36
C GLY A 172 -19.64 -13.67 18.70
N THR A 173 -20.76 -13.28 19.30
CA THR A 173 -20.80 -12.62 20.61
C THR A 173 -22.17 -12.75 21.30
N GLY A 174 -22.32 -12.20 22.50
CA GLY A 174 -23.60 -12.14 23.22
C GLY A 174 -24.61 -11.24 22.52
N LYS A 175 -25.91 -11.50 22.76
CA LYS A 175 -27.03 -10.81 22.12
C LYS A 175 -26.97 -9.30 22.22
N THR A 176 -26.60 -8.77 23.38
CA THR A 176 -26.54 -7.32 23.61
C THR A 176 -25.42 -6.68 22.79
N THR A 177 -24.23 -7.27 22.78
CA THR A 177 -23.07 -6.78 22.00
C THR A 177 -23.30 -6.92 20.50
N ALA A 178 -23.98 -7.98 20.05
CA ALA A 178 -24.22 -8.25 18.63
C ALA A 178 -24.94 -7.08 17.94
N ALA A 179 -25.91 -6.45 18.60
CA ALA A 179 -26.66 -5.32 18.03
C ALA A 179 -25.77 -4.11 17.71
N VAL A 180 -24.76 -3.84 18.55
CA VAL A 180 -23.81 -2.73 18.34
C VAL A 180 -22.69 -3.13 17.39
N LEU A 181 -22.31 -4.41 17.39
CA LEU A 181 -21.23 -4.94 16.56
C LEU A 181 -21.59 -5.02 15.08
N THR A 182 -22.83 -5.33 14.72
CA THR A 182 -23.26 -5.47 13.31
C THR A 182 -22.86 -4.30 12.43
N PRO A 183 -23.24 -3.03 12.72
CA PRO A 183 -22.87 -1.90 11.87
C PRO A 183 -21.35 -1.66 11.81
N VAL A 184 -20.63 -1.97 12.90
CA VAL A 184 -19.17 -1.87 12.96
C VAL A 184 -18.53 -2.92 12.04
N LEU A 185 -19.01 -4.16 12.09
CA LEU A 185 -18.49 -5.26 11.27
C LEU A 185 -18.76 -5.02 9.78
N GLU A 186 -19.93 -4.48 9.43
CA GLU A 186 -20.27 -4.06 8.07
C GLU A 186 -19.37 -2.93 7.57
N GLN A 187 -19.03 -1.96 8.43
CA GLN A 187 -18.07 -0.92 8.09
C GLN A 187 -16.69 -1.50 7.81
N VAL A 188 -16.19 -2.35 8.70
CA VAL A 188 -14.88 -3.00 8.50
C VAL A 188 -14.88 -3.86 7.24
N ALA A 189 -15.96 -4.59 6.95
CA ALA A 189 -16.07 -5.34 5.71
C ALA A 189 -15.91 -4.46 4.45
N ARG A 190 -16.53 -3.26 4.42
CA ARG A 190 -16.35 -2.29 3.33
C ARG A 190 -14.92 -1.75 3.24
N GLU A 191 -14.31 -1.45 4.38
CA GLU A 191 -12.92 -0.96 4.43
C GLU A 191 -11.93 -2.02 3.93
N LEU A 192 -12.16 -3.30 4.25
CA LEU A 192 -11.39 -4.42 3.72
C LEU A 192 -11.59 -4.60 2.21
N GLU A 193 -12.83 -4.48 1.72
CA GLU A 193 -13.14 -4.56 0.29
C GLU A 193 -12.38 -3.49 -0.49
N GLN A 194 -12.36 -2.25 0.02
CA GLN A 194 -11.56 -1.16 -0.54
C GLN A 194 -10.06 -1.45 -0.46
N ALA A 195 -9.55 -1.95 0.68
CA ALA A 195 -8.15 -2.32 0.85
C ALA A 195 -7.71 -3.45 -0.11
N SER A 196 -8.64 -4.33 -0.49
CA SER A 196 -8.42 -5.40 -1.46
C SER A 196 -8.39 -4.93 -2.91
N SER A 197 -8.74 -3.66 -3.20
CA SER A 197 -8.78 -3.10 -4.55
C SER A 197 -9.72 -3.88 -5.50
N GLY A 198 -10.86 -4.35 -4.98
CA GLY A 198 -11.85 -5.11 -5.77
C GLY A 198 -11.50 -6.58 -6.01
N ILE A 199 -10.41 -7.09 -5.42
CA ILE A 199 -10.08 -8.52 -5.48
C ILE A 199 -11.10 -9.37 -4.71
N LEU A 200 -11.56 -8.85 -3.58
CA LEU A 200 -12.51 -9.53 -2.69
C LEU A 200 -13.81 -8.75 -2.61
N ARG A 201 -14.92 -9.48 -2.49
CA ARG A 201 -16.22 -8.95 -2.07
C ARG A 201 -16.50 -9.44 -0.66
N ILE A 202 -16.65 -8.54 0.29
CA ILE A 202 -16.64 -8.91 1.72
C ILE A 202 -17.97 -8.52 2.36
N SER A 203 -18.69 -9.52 2.86
CA SER A 203 -19.90 -9.29 3.66
C SER A 203 -19.63 -9.54 5.14
N ALA A 204 -20.46 -8.95 6.01
CA ALA A 204 -20.40 -9.15 7.44
C ALA A 204 -21.49 -10.11 7.90
N SER A 205 -21.19 -10.94 8.90
CA SER A 205 -22.15 -11.84 9.53
C SER A 205 -21.91 -11.93 11.03
N VAL A 206 -22.92 -11.55 11.83
CA VAL A 206 -22.84 -11.63 13.29
C VAL A 206 -23.75 -12.74 13.81
N ALA A 207 -23.14 -13.74 14.45
CA ALA A 207 -23.84 -14.76 15.21
C ALA A 207 -24.09 -14.25 16.64
N SER A 208 -25.37 -14.25 17.03
CA SER A 208 -25.84 -13.78 18.33
C SER A 208 -26.10 -14.96 19.26
N GLY A 209 -25.29 -15.07 20.31
CA GLY A 209 -25.40 -16.07 21.37
C GLY A 209 -26.17 -15.56 22.58
N HIS A 210 -26.19 -16.36 23.65
CA HIS A 210 -26.74 -15.94 24.94
C HIS A 210 -25.81 -14.93 25.61
N ASP A 211 -26.39 -13.92 26.26
CA ASP A 211 -25.62 -13.00 27.10
C ASP A 211 -25.07 -13.74 28.33
N ILE A 212 -23.87 -13.34 28.75
CA ILE A 212 -23.29 -13.81 30.01
C ILE A 212 -23.73 -12.89 31.16
N PRO A 213 -23.87 -13.41 32.39
CA PRO A 213 -24.14 -12.60 33.58
C PRO A 213 -23.17 -11.41 33.70
N GLU A 214 -23.68 -10.21 34.01
CA GLU A 214 -22.87 -8.97 34.09
C GLU A 214 -21.66 -9.08 35.03
N ALA A 215 -21.77 -9.90 36.08
CA ALA A 215 -20.68 -10.17 37.02
C ALA A 215 -19.44 -10.84 36.38
N MET A 216 -19.58 -11.45 35.19
CA MET A 216 -18.48 -12.05 34.43
C MET A 216 -17.86 -11.09 33.40
N GLY A 217 -18.32 -9.84 33.34
CA GLY A 217 -17.83 -8.84 32.40
C GLY A 217 -18.47 -8.93 31.01
N PRO A 218 -17.94 -8.18 30.03
CA PRO A 218 -18.48 -8.16 28.68
C PRO A 218 -18.28 -9.50 27.96
N ALA A 219 -19.28 -9.92 27.19
CA ALA A 219 -19.18 -11.12 26.37
C ALA A 219 -18.02 -10.99 25.36
N PRO A 220 -17.18 -12.02 25.20
CA PRO A 220 -16.12 -11.99 24.20
C PRO A 220 -16.73 -11.91 22.79
N ILE A 221 -15.97 -11.30 21.89
CA ILE A 221 -16.23 -11.22 20.46
C ILE A 221 -15.21 -12.11 19.78
N ALA A 222 -15.68 -13.18 19.14
CA ALA A 222 -14.88 -14.08 18.33
C ALA A 222 -14.96 -13.64 16.86
N LEU A 223 -13.84 -13.44 16.19
CA LEU A 223 -13.75 -13.02 14.77
C LEU A 223 -13.03 -14.07 13.93
N TRP A 224 -13.53 -14.30 12.72
CA TRP A 224 -12.88 -15.12 11.69
C TRP A 224 -13.34 -14.72 10.27
N LEU A 225 -12.59 -15.13 9.27
CA LEU A 225 -12.94 -15.00 7.85
C LEU A 225 -13.22 -16.39 7.27
N ALA A 226 -14.22 -16.50 6.40
CA ALA A 226 -14.53 -17.73 5.70
C ALA A 226 -14.93 -17.45 4.24
N GLY A 227 -14.80 -18.46 3.37
CA GLY A 227 -15.40 -18.39 2.04
C GLY A 227 -16.92 -18.39 2.11
N SER A 228 -17.56 -18.05 1.00
CA SER A 228 -19.03 -17.89 0.94
C SER A 228 -19.82 -19.22 0.88
N GLY A 229 -19.14 -20.35 0.68
CA GLY A 229 -19.76 -21.68 0.63
C GLY A 229 -20.01 -22.30 2.01
N GLY A 230 -21.07 -23.11 2.15
CA GLY A 230 -21.47 -23.70 3.45
C GLY A 230 -20.47 -24.66 4.11
N GLN A 231 -19.44 -25.11 3.40
CA GLN A 231 -18.29 -25.87 3.93
C GLN A 231 -16.95 -25.24 3.51
N ALA A 232 -16.96 -23.93 3.26
CA ALA A 232 -15.76 -23.23 2.86
C ALA A 232 -14.71 -23.25 3.99
N PRO A 233 -13.42 -23.33 3.63
CA PRO A 233 -12.34 -23.09 4.57
C PRO A 233 -12.51 -21.75 5.31
N SER A 234 -12.05 -21.72 6.56
CA SER A 234 -12.00 -20.52 7.39
C SER A 234 -10.59 -20.26 7.89
N THR A 235 -10.34 -19.02 8.31
CA THR A 235 -9.19 -18.70 9.14
C THR A 235 -9.35 -19.30 10.54
N GLU A 236 -8.33 -19.12 11.37
CA GLU A 236 -8.48 -19.29 12.81
C GLU A 236 -9.49 -18.30 13.39
N VAL A 237 -9.91 -18.55 14.63
CA VAL A 237 -10.81 -17.66 15.37
C VAL A 237 -9.98 -16.89 16.39
N ILE A 238 -10.02 -15.56 16.34
CA ILE A 238 -9.39 -14.71 17.36
C ILE A 238 -10.50 -14.06 18.18
N ALA A 239 -10.41 -14.17 19.50
CA ALA A 239 -11.37 -13.59 20.42
C ALA A 239 -10.77 -12.40 21.18
N PHE A 240 -11.57 -11.36 21.39
CA PHE A 240 -11.24 -10.22 22.23
C PHE A 240 -12.47 -9.76 23.01
N THR A 241 -12.28 -9.00 24.08
CA THR A 241 -13.38 -8.37 24.83
C THR A 241 -13.47 -6.91 24.44
N SER A 242 -14.69 -6.40 24.23
CA SER A 242 -14.89 -4.99 23.88
C SER A 242 -14.33 -4.07 24.96
N GLY A 243 -13.47 -3.14 24.57
CA GLY A 243 -12.93 -2.10 25.43
C GLY A 243 -13.93 -0.97 25.72
N PRO A 244 -13.43 0.24 26.05
CA PRO A 244 -14.26 1.41 26.32
C PRO A 244 -15.22 1.74 25.16
N PRO A 245 -16.36 2.41 25.44
CA PRO A 245 -17.27 2.87 24.40
C PRO A 245 -16.53 3.66 23.31
N GLY A 246 -16.81 3.34 22.04
CA GLY A 246 -16.18 3.99 20.88
C GLY A 246 -14.87 3.33 20.40
N SER A 247 -14.29 2.38 21.12
CA SER A 247 -13.08 1.65 20.69
C SER A 247 -13.36 0.44 19.80
N LEU A 248 -14.61 -0.03 19.73
CA LEU A 248 -14.99 -1.29 19.10
C LEU A 248 -14.54 -1.39 17.63
N HIS A 249 -14.66 -0.30 16.85
CA HIS A 249 -14.21 -0.28 15.46
C HIS A 249 -12.70 -0.52 15.34
N ALA A 250 -11.91 0.18 16.16
CA ALA A 250 -10.45 0.03 16.18
C ALA A 250 -10.03 -1.37 16.63
N GLU A 251 -10.74 -1.97 17.58
CA GLU A 251 -10.49 -3.34 18.06
C GLU A 251 -10.82 -4.39 17.00
N VAL A 252 -11.96 -4.25 16.30
CA VAL A 252 -12.32 -5.14 15.18
C VAL A 252 -11.28 -5.01 14.06
N LEU A 253 -10.87 -3.80 13.68
CA LEU A 253 -9.83 -3.59 12.68
C LEU A 253 -8.48 -4.20 13.08
N LYS A 254 -8.04 -3.97 14.32
CA LYS A 254 -6.79 -4.52 14.86
C LYS A 254 -6.82 -6.04 14.83
N THR A 255 -7.90 -6.64 15.32
CA THR A 255 -8.06 -8.10 15.37
C THR A 255 -8.13 -8.70 13.97
N THR A 256 -8.83 -8.04 13.04
CA THR A 256 -8.92 -8.47 11.64
C THR A 256 -7.56 -8.38 10.94
N SER A 257 -6.80 -7.32 11.17
CA SER A 257 -5.43 -7.19 10.63
C SER A 257 -4.51 -8.29 11.16
N GLN A 258 -4.56 -8.58 12.46
CA GLN A 258 -3.81 -9.69 13.08
C GLN A 258 -4.21 -11.04 12.46
N LEU A 259 -5.51 -11.28 12.29
CA LEU A 259 -6.05 -12.49 11.71
C LEU A 259 -5.55 -12.70 10.27
N LEU A 260 -5.66 -11.68 9.44
CA LEU A 260 -5.22 -11.71 8.04
C LEU A 260 -3.72 -12.00 7.94
N ARG A 261 -2.91 -11.27 8.70
CA ARG A 261 -1.45 -11.45 8.67
C ARG A 261 -1.03 -12.81 9.21
N GLY A 262 -1.64 -13.26 10.30
CA GLY A 262 -1.40 -14.58 10.87
C GLY A 262 -1.74 -15.70 9.90
N TYR A 263 -2.89 -15.61 9.23
CA TYR A 263 -3.31 -16.58 8.24
C TYR A 263 -2.38 -16.57 7.01
N LEU A 264 -2.12 -15.40 6.42
CA LEU A 264 -1.28 -15.26 5.24
C LEU A 264 0.16 -15.72 5.50
N LYS A 265 0.75 -15.39 6.65
CA LYS A 265 2.13 -15.83 7.01
C LYS A 265 2.26 -17.36 7.06
N ARG A 266 1.19 -18.07 7.44
CA ARG A 266 1.20 -19.55 7.53
C ARG A 266 0.78 -20.22 6.23
N ALA A 267 -0.19 -19.64 5.54
CA ALA A 267 -0.85 -20.28 4.42
C ALA A 267 -0.29 -19.85 3.06
N ALA A 268 0.19 -18.61 2.92
CA ALA A 268 0.55 -18.07 1.62
C ALA A 268 1.91 -18.58 1.13
N THR A 269 2.04 -18.64 -0.20
CA THR A 269 3.34 -18.84 -0.86
C THR A 269 4.17 -17.56 -0.94
N LEU A 270 3.62 -16.46 -0.42
CA LEU A 270 4.16 -15.12 -0.46
C LEU A 270 4.92 -14.79 0.83
N THR A 271 5.91 -13.92 0.71
CA THR A 271 6.54 -13.27 1.85
C THR A 271 5.59 -12.18 2.33
N ILE A 272 5.19 -12.18 3.60
CA ILE A 272 4.45 -11.04 4.17
C ILE A 272 5.42 -10.31 5.10
N PRO A 273 5.74 -9.02 4.86
CA PRO A 273 6.64 -8.31 5.73
C PRO A 273 6.18 -8.36 7.19
N GLU A 274 7.14 -8.60 8.07
CA GLU A 274 6.98 -8.20 9.45
C GLU A 274 7.13 -6.67 9.47
N ALA A 275 6.07 -5.95 9.79
CA ALA A 275 5.96 -5.10 10.98
C ALA A 275 7.19 -4.48 11.64
N ALA A 276 8.32 -4.30 10.98
CA ALA A 276 9.53 -3.83 11.63
C ALA A 276 9.35 -2.43 12.28
N GLU A 277 8.36 -1.64 11.85
CA GLU A 277 7.97 -0.35 12.45
C GLU A 277 6.47 -0.26 12.84
N GLU A 278 5.72 -1.37 12.80
CA GLU A 278 4.23 -1.37 12.77
C GLU A 278 3.51 -1.29 14.14
N GLU A 279 4.19 -1.04 15.27
CA GLU A 279 3.45 -0.82 16.53
C GLU A 279 2.67 0.52 16.54
N GLU A 280 3.00 1.47 15.67
CA GLU A 280 2.31 2.77 15.56
C GLU A 280 1.40 2.93 14.33
N ALA A 281 1.57 2.13 13.29
CA ALA A 281 0.77 2.26 12.07
C ALA A 281 -0.68 1.78 12.28
N ALA A 282 -1.65 2.53 11.75
CA ALA A 282 -3.06 2.16 11.88
C ALA A 282 -3.33 0.81 11.20
N PRO A 283 -4.11 -0.12 11.81
CA PRO A 283 -4.37 -1.45 11.23
C PRO A 283 -4.86 -1.44 9.79
N LEU A 284 -5.69 -0.45 9.43
CA LEU A 284 -6.19 -0.28 8.07
C LEU A 284 -5.07 0.08 7.07
N GLU A 285 -4.14 0.96 7.47
CA GLU A 285 -2.99 1.33 6.65
C GLU A 285 -2.09 0.13 6.37
N ILE A 286 -1.90 -0.74 7.36
CA ILE A 286 -1.16 -2.00 7.20
C ILE A 286 -1.84 -2.87 6.13
N MET A 287 -3.16 -3.07 6.23
CA MET A 287 -3.92 -3.84 5.23
C MET A 287 -3.89 -3.21 3.82
N GLN A 288 -3.75 -1.89 3.74
CA GLN A 288 -3.67 -1.14 2.48
C GLN A 288 -2.26 -1.01 1.89
N SER A 289 -1.19 -1.36 2.61
CA SER A 289 0.18 -1.14 2.12
C SER A 289 1.09 -2.36 2.24
N HIS A 290 0.81 -3.26 3.19
CA HIS A 290 1.61 -4.47 3.45
C HIS A 290 0.91 -5.73 2.95
N ILE A 291 -0.42 -5.69 2.77
CA ILE A 291 -1.17 -6.75 2.07
C ILE A 291 -1.36 -6.33 0.60
N THR A 292 -0.66 -7.04 -0.29
CA THR A 292 -0.69 -6.78 -1.72
C THR A 292 -1.96 -7.35 -2.36
N ARG A 293 -2.32 -6.86 -3.55
CA ARG A 293 -3.45 -7.41 -4.30
C ARG A 293 -3.31 -8.91 -4.58
N LEU A 294 -2.09 -9.41 -4.80
CA LEU A 294 -1.85 -10.85 -4.98
C LEU A 294 -2.06 -11.63 -3.68
N ALA A 295 -1.68 -11.08 -2.52
CA ALA A 295 -1.96 -11.70 -1.23
C ALA A 295 -3.47 -11.76 -0.94
N TRP A 296 -4.23 -10.71 -1.30
CA TRP A 296 -5.69 -10.73 -1.24
C TRP A 296 -6.29 -11.80 -2.16
N LEU A 297 -5.76 -11.96 -3.38
CA LEU A 297 -6.21 -12.99 -4.31
C LEU A 297 -5.95 -14.37 -3.74
N GLU A 298 -4.75 -14.62 -3.22
CA GLU A 298 -4.39 -15.91 -2.61
C GLU A 298 -5.27 -16.23 -1.39
N LEU A 299 -5.56 -15.24 -0.53
CA LEU A 299 -6.50 -15.39 0.58
C LEU A 299 -7.88 -15.83 0.07
N GLY A 300 -8.45 -15.08 -0.88
CA GLY A 300 -9.78 -15.35 -1.43
C GLY A 300 -9.86 -16.72 -2.10
N SER A 301 -8.84 -17.09 -2.87
CA SER A 301 -8.78 -18.40 -3.54
C SER A 301 -8.70 -19.55 -2.54
N ARG A 302 -7.93 -19.40 -1.46
CA ARG A 302 -7.81 -20.43 -0.42
C ARG A 302 -9.07 -20.58 0.40
N LEU A 303 -9.70 -19.48 0.80
CA LEU A 303 -10.95 -19.51 1.56
C LEU A 303 -12.13 -20.04 0.73
N ASN A 304 -12.06 -19.96 -0.60
CA ASN A 304 -13.06 -20.54 -1.51
C ASN A 304 -12.61 -21.86 -2.14
N ALA A 305 -11.51 -22.47 -1.67
CA ALA A 305 -11.09 -23.76 -2.16
C ALA A 305 -12.13 -24.84 -1.81
N PRO A 306 -12.35 -25.83 -2.69
CA PRO A 306 -13.27 -26.92 -2.39
C PRO A 306 -12.83 -27.67 -1.13
N PRO A 307 -13.78 -28.20 -0.33
CA PRO A 307 -13.45 -28.93 0.88
C PRO A 307 -12.57 -30.14 0.52
N ALA A 308 -11.48 -30.33 1.28
CA ALA A 308 -10.62 -31.48 1.09
C ALA A 308 -11.45 -32.76 1.21
N GLN A 309 -11.50 -33.57 0.14
CA GLN A 309 -12.14 -34.87 0.18
C GLN A 309 -11.39 -35.71 1.21
N LYS A 310 -12.09 -36.10 2.29
CA LYS A 310 -11.58 -37.07 3.25
C LYS A 310 -11.37 -38.39 2.50
N GLN A 311 -10.11 -38.76 2.25
CA GLN A 311 -9.72 -40.12 1.87
C GLN A 311 -9.74 -41.02 3.11
#